data_AF-A0A290MH53-F1
#
_entry.id   AF-A0A290MH53-F1
#
_cell.length_a   1.000
_cell.length_b   1.000
_cell.length_c   1.000
_cell.angle_alpha   90.00
_cell.angle_beta   90.00
_cell.angle_gamma   90.00
#
_symmetry.space_group_name_H-M   'P 1'
#
loop_
_entity.id
_entity.type
_entity.pdbx_description
1 polymer ?
#
loop_
_entity_poly.entity_id
_entity_poly.type
_entity_poly.pdbx_seq_one_letter_code
_entity_poly.pdbx_strand_id
1 'polypeptide(L)'
;MTTPIQDTILFQLAALPEGKSIDPMNIAKAIQPERWQQQLGHVRTNAIELAREGKVVILRHNKPVNPEKFRGVYRIRLRLEGDPTSFEEPAGEEE
;
A
#
# COMPACT_ATOMS: atom_id res chain seq x y z
N MET A 1 -2.89 -15.31 6.80
CA MET A 1 -4.06 -15.36 5.91
C MET A 1 -4.27 -13.98 5.34
N THR A 2 -4.31 -13.84 4.01
CA THR A 2 -4.50 -12.55 3.34
C THR A 2 -5.95 -12.11 3.51
N THR A 3 -6.17 -10.84 3.88
CA THR A 3 -7.53 -10.31 4.04
C THR A 3 -8.17 -10.09 2.66
N PRO A 4 -9.52 -10.03 2.55
CA PRO A 4 -10.17 -9.70 1.28
C PRO A 4 -9.73 -8.34 0.71
N ILE A 5 -9.30 -7.41 1.57
CA ILE A 5 -8.79 -6.10 1.17
C ILE A 5 -7.42 -6.23 0.50
N GLN A 6 -6.52 -7.01 1.10
CA GLN A 6 -5.20 -7.28 0.52
C GLN A 6 -5.31 -7.97 -0.83
N ASP A 7 -6.22 -8.95 -0.94
CA ASP A 7 -6.47 -9.65 -2.21
C ASP A 7 -6.97 -8.68 -3.30
N THR A 8 -7.92 -7.81 -2.95
CA THR A 8 -8.43 -6.78 -3.86
C THR A 8 -7.33 -5.80 -4.30
N ILE A 9 -6.43 -5.41 -3.39
CA ILE A 9 -5.27 -4.55 -3.71
C ILE A 9 -4.39 -5.25 -4.75
N LEU A 10 -3.99 -6.50 -4.47
CA LEU A 10 -3.11 -7.27 -5.35
C LEU A 10 -3.76 -7.53 -6.71
N PHE A 11 -5.05 -7.89 -6.73
CA PHE A 11 -5.81 -8.13 -7.95
C PHE A 11 -5.87 -6.89 -8.85
N GLN A 12 -6.24 -5.73 -8.29
CA GLN A 12 -6.29 -4.49 -9.07
C GLN A 12 -4.92 -4.05 -9.55
N LEU A 13 -3.88 -4.23 -8.73
CA LEU A 13 -2.54 -3.88 -9.14
C LEU A 13 -1.98 -4.84 -10.21
N ALA A 14 -2.31 -6.13 -10.13
CA ALA A 14 -1.91 -7.14 -11.13
C ALA A 14 -2.59 -6.92 -12.49
N ALA A 15 -3.79 -6.32 -12.50
CA ALA A 15 -4.47 -5.91 -13.72
C ALA A 15 -3.85 -4.65 -14.36
N LEU A 16 -2.99 -3.92 -13.65
CA LEU A 16 -2.31 -2.73 -14.16
C LEU A 16 -0.94 -3.09 -14.74
N PRO A 17 -0.48 -2.38 -15.78
CA PRO A 17 0.87 -2.57 -16.29
C PRO A 17 1.92 -2.15 -15.25
N GLU A 18 3.10 -2.76 -15.37
CA GLU A 18 4.22 -2.60 -14.45
C GLU A 18 4.55 -1.12 -14.19
N GLY A 19 4.69 -0.75 -12.92
CA GLY A 19 5.01 0.62 -12.50
C GLY A 19 3.81 1.58 -12.42
N LYS A 20 2.60 1.17 -12.81
CA LYS A 20 1.39 1.95 -12.50
C LYS A 20 1.07 1.89 -11.01
N SER A 21 0.44 2.95 -10.55
CA SER A 21 0.00 3.11 -9.17
C SER A 21 -1.49 3.41 -9.10
N ILE A 22 -2.14 2.90 -8.07
CA ILE A 22 -3.55 3.06 -7.77
C ILE A 22 -3.75 3.96 -6.54
N ASP A 23 -4.88 4.66 -6.51
CA ASP A 23 -5.30 5.44 -5.35
C ASP A 23 -6.06 4.56 -4.33
N PRO A 24 -5.83 4.72 -3.02
CA PRO A 24 -6.57 3.97 -1.99
C PRO A 24 -8.10 4.11 -2.10
N MET A 25 -8.59 5.24 -2.61
CA MET A 25 -10.02 5.45 -2.87
C MET A 25 -10.56 4.47 -3.91
N ASN A 26 -9.79 4.13 -4.93
CA ASN A 26 -10.24 3.20 -5.98
C ASN A 26 -10.39 1.78 -5.42
N ILE A 27 -9.46 1.37 -4.55
CA ILE A 27 -9.55 0.10 -3.81
C ILE A 27 -10.77 0.12 -2.90
N ALA A 28 -10.95 1.18 -2.12
CA ALA A 28 -12.09 1.32 -1.21
C ALA A 28 -13.43 1.28 -1.95
N LYS A 29 -13.54 1.92 -3.10
CA LYS A 29 -14.75 1.89 -3.95
C LYS A 29 -15.01 0.53 -4.57
N ALA A 30 -13.97 -0.22 -4.92
CA ALA A 30 -14.13 -1.58 -5.42
C ALA A 30 -14.67 -2.53 -4.34
N ILE A 31 -14.33 -2.30 -3.07
CA ILE A 31 -14.82 -3.08 -1.93
C ILE A 31 -16.23 -2.63 -1.54
N GLN A 32 -16.41 -1.34 -1.26
CA GLN A 32 -17.68 -0.79 -0.78
C GLN A 32 -17.90 0.62 -1.34
N PRO A 33 -18.56 0.78 -2.50
CA PRO A 33 -18.69 2.06 -3.18
C PRO A 33 -19.53 3.08 -2.40
N GLU A 34 -20.50 2.65 -1.58
CA GLU A 34 -21.35 3.56 -0.79
C GLU A 34 -20.68 4.04 0.50
N ARG A 35 -19.81 3.21 1.10
CA ARG A 35 -19.13 3.49 2.39
C ARG A 35 -17.61 3.47 2.27
N TRP A 36 -17.10 3.84 1.10
CA TRP A 36 -15.67 3.80 0.77
C TRP A 36 -14.81 4.57 1.78
N GLN A 37 -15.34 5.65 2.37
CA GLN A 37 -14.65 6.43 3.40
C GLN A 37 -14.29 5.61 4.64
N GLN A 38 -15.17 4.68 5.06
CA GLN A 38 -14.92 3.79 6.18
C GLN A 38 -13.85 2.75 5.83
N GLN A 39 -13.78 2.34 4.56
CA GLN A 39 -12.79 1.38 4.08
C GLN A 39 -11.38 1.99 3.96
N LEU A 40 -11.23 3.31 3.83
CA LEU A 40 -9.92 3.96 3.69
C LEU A 40 -8.95 3.61 4.83
N GLY A 41 -9.44 3.53 6.07
CA GLY A 41 -8.62 3.15 7.22
C GLY A 41 -8.11 1.71 7.09
N HIS A 42 -8.98 0.79 6.70
CA HIS A 42 -8.63 -0.61 6.49
C HIS A 42 -7.71 -0.80 5.28
N VAL A 43 -7.97 -0.12 4.15
CA VAL A 43 -7.12 -0.14 2.96
C VAL A 43 -5.71 0.36 3.32
N ARG A 44 -5.61 1.42 4.11
CA ARG A 44 -4.33 1.93 4.59
C ARG A 44 -3.56 0.87 5.37
N THR A 45 -4.17 0.28 6.40
CA THR A 45 -3.50 -0.76 7.22
C THR A 45 -3.05 -1.94 6.37
N ASN A 46 -3.91 -2.47 5.50
CA ASN A 46 -3.59 -3.61 4.66
C ASN A 46 -2.52 -3.30 3.60
N ALA A 47 -2.50 -2.07 3.07
CA ALA A 47 -1.44 -1.63 2.16
C ALA A 47 -0.08 -1.53 2.89
N ILE A 48 -0.08 -1.10 4.15
CA ILE A 48 1.13 -1.06 4.99
C ILE A 48 1.65 -2.46 5.25
N GLU A 49 0.78 -3.41 5.60
CA GLU A 49 1.15 -4.81 5.80
C GLU A 49 1.75 -5.42 4.53
N LEU A 50 1.10 -5.24 3.37
CA LEU A 50 1.63 -5.72 2.09
C LEU A 50 2.96 -5.07 1.72
N ALA A 51 3.18 -3.82 2.11
CA ALA A 51 4.45 -3.12 1.89
C ALA A 51 5.55 -3.67 2.81
N ARG A 52 5.21 -3.99 4.06
CA ARG A 52 6.10 -4.68 5.01
C ARG A 52 6.48 -6.08 4.53
N GLU A 53 5.55 -6.80 3.90
CA GLU A 53 5.82 -8.08 3.26
C GLU A 53 6.65 -7.96 1.97
N GLY A 54 6.91 -6.74 1.50
CA GLY A 54 7.65 -6.50 0.27
C GLY A 54 6.89 -6.92 -0.99
N LYS A 55 5.54 -6.91 -0.96
CA LYS A 55 4.68 -7.20 -2.12
C LYS A 55 4.30 -5.92 -2.88
N VAL A 56 4.06 -4.82 -2.17
CA VAL A 56 3.66 -3.53 -2.74
C VAL A 56 4.56 -2.42 -2.23
N VAL A 57 4.49 -1.26 -2.87
CA VAL A 57 5.23 -0.06 -2.45
C VAL A 57 4.27 1.11 -2.38
N ILE A 58 4.40 1.88 -1.29
CA ILE A 58 3.63 3.10 -1.09
C ILE A 58 4.43 4.28 -1.63
N LEU A 59 3.80 5.03 -2.52
CA LEU A 59 4.37 6.19 -3.19
C LEU A 59 3.76 7.48 -2.67
N ARG A 60 4.60 8.49 -2.52
CA ARG A 60 4.20 9.89 -2.29
C ARG A 60 5.01 10.79 -3.21
N HIS A 61 4.33 11.67 -3.95
CA HIS A 61 4.96 12.49 -5.00
C HIS A 61 5.80 11.65 -5.99
N ASN A 62 5.29 10.48 -6.39
CA ASN A 62 5.98 9.49 -7.25
C ASN A 62 7.28 8.89 -6.68
N LYS A 63 7.55 9.06 -5.37
CA LYS A 63 8.71 8.47 -4.70
C LYS A 63 8.26 7.40 -3.70
N PRO A 64 8.98 6.27 -3.59
CA PRO A 64 8.75 5.30 -2.52
C PRO A 64 8.96 5.98 -1.17
N VAL A 65 8.01 5.80 -0.25
CA VAL A 65 8.05 6.35 1.10
C VAL A 65 7.79 5.27 2.12
N ASN A 66 8.27 5.52 3.35
CA ASN A 66 8.04 4.61 4.47
C ASN A 66 6.52 4.43 4.69
N PRO A 67 6.02 3.17 4.65
CA PRO A 67 4.61 2.86 4.79
C PRO A 67 4.04 3.20 6.18
N GLU A 68 4.84 3.26 7.23
CA GLU A 68 4.36 3.54 8.59
C GLU A 68 4.28 5.04 8.89
N LYS A 69 5.11 5.85 8.20
CA LYS A 69 5.27 7.29 8.48
C LYS A 69 4.58 8.25 7.52
N PHE A 70 4.05 7.79 6.39
CA PHE A 70 3.44 8.70 5.41
C PHE A 70 2.14 9.35 5.94
N ARG A 71 1.92 10.60 5.52
CA ARG A 71 0.69 11.36 5.78
C ARG A 71 0.19 12.03 4.50
N GLY A 72 -1.12 12.20 4.41
CA GLY A 72 -1.79 12.85 3.28
C GLY A 72 -1.99 11.91 2.09
N VAL A 73 -1.99 12.47 0.89
CA VAL A 73 -2.22 11.72 -0.36
C VAL A 73 -1.06 10.76 -0.63
N TYR A 74 -1.40 9.51 -0.89
CA TYR A 74 -0.47 8.44 -1.21
C TYR A 74 -1.03 7.56 -2.32
N ARG A 75 -0.17 6.83 -3.00
CA ARG A 75 -0.53 5.87 -4.04
C ARG A 75 0.11 4.52 -3.72
N ILE A 76 -0.48 3.45 -4.19
CA ILE A 76 0.04 2.09 -3.99
C ILE A 76 0.42 1.54 -5.36
N ARG A 77 1.56 0.87 -5.48
CA ARG A 77 1.93 0.14 -6.69
C ARG A 77 2.46 -1.25 -6.34
N LEU A 78 2.53 -2.14 -7.33
CA LEU A 78 3.35 -3.34 -7.18
C LEU A 78 4.81 -2.95 -6.99
N ARG A 79 5.48 -3.73 -6.15
CA ARG A 79 6.93 -3.63 -6.02
C ARG A 79 7.59 -3.99 -7.34
N LEU A 80 8.52 -3.15 -7.78
CA LEU A 80 9.39 -3.43 -8.92
C LEU A 80 10.78 -3.86 -8.45
N GLU A 81 11.52 -4.48 -9.36
CA GLU A 81 12.94 -4.76 -9.16
C GLU A 81 13.70 -3.44 -8.98
N GLY A 82 14.32 -3.26 -7.80
CA GLY A 82 14.99 -2.02 -7.40
C GLY A 82 14.21 -1.13 -6.41
N ASP A 83 12.97 -1.47 -6.07
CA ASP A 83 12.27 -0.78 -4.97
C ASP A 83 12.86 -1.15 -3.59
N PRO A 84 12.92 -0.18 -2.65
CA PRO A 84 13.37 -0.46 -1.29
C PRO A 84 12.42 -1.44 -0.59
N THR A 85 12.96 -2.57 -0.14
CA THR A 85 12.23 -3.60 0.61
C THR A 85 12.14 -3.32 2.10
N SER A 86 13.12 -2.60 2.61
CA SER A 86 13.20 -2.23 4.01
C SER A 86 13.30 -0.72 4.06
N PHE A 87 12.31 -0.10 4.70
CA PHE A 87 12.45 1.26 5.20
C PHE A 87 12.81 1.13 6.68
N GLU A 88 13.95 0.47 6.95
CA GLU A 88 14.51 0.38 8.29
C GLU A 88 14.64 1.80 8.84
N GLU A 89 13.85 2.09 9.87
CA GLU A 89 14.40 2.87 10.95
C GLU A 89 15.29 1.92 11.75
N PRO A 90 16.50 2.34 12.17
CA PRO A 90 17.28 1.51 13.07
C PRO A 90 16.37 1.18 14.25
N ALA A 91 16.07 -0.12 14.41
CA ALA A 91 15.47 -0.63 15.61
C ALA A 91 16.31 -0.07 16.75
N GLY A 92 15.68 0.71 17.63
CA GLY A 92 16.34 1.20 18.81
C GLY A 92 17.01 0.01 19.49
N GLU A 93 18.33 0.11 19.65
CA GLU A 93 19.04 -0.59 20.70
C GLU A 93 18.24 -0.34 21.99
N GLU A 94 17.52 -1.36 22.45
CA GLU A 94 17.00 -1.38 23.81
C GLU A 94 18.20 -1.77 24.71
N GLU A 95 18.77 -0.76 25.37
CA GLU A 95 19.75 -0.83 26.46
C GLU A 95 19.10 -1.27 27.78
#